data_AF-A0A961JTT2-F1
#
_entry.id   AF-A0A961JTT2-F1
#
_cell.length_a   1.000
_cell.length_b   1.000
_cell.length_c   1.000
_cell.angle_alpha   90.00
_cell.angle_beta   90.00
_cell.angle_gamma   90.00
#
_symmetry.space_group_name_H-M   'P 1'
#
loop_
_entity.id
_entity.type
_entity.pdbx_description
1 polymer ?
#
loop_
_entity_poly.entity_id
_entity_poly.type
_entity_poly.pdbx_seq_one_letter_code
_entity_poly.pdbx_strand_id
1 'polypeptide(L)'
;MTRIAFASPVGPLIVTETDGAITALGWGRATPDDETPLLAEARRQLAEYFAGKRTAFDLPLAPEGSAFQRAVCDAMLAIPFGETRTYGEIA
;
A
#
# COMPACT_ATOMS: atom_id res chain seq x y z
N MET A 1 5.07 -3.23 15.26
CA MET A 1 5.19 -3.56 13.82
C MET A 1 4.63 -4.95 13.62
N THR A 2 3.59 -5.06 12.81
CA THR A 2 2.80 -6.28 12.57
C THR A 2 2.62 -6.42 11.06
N ARG A 3 2.68 -7.64 10.51
CA ARG A 3 2.50 -7.85 9.07
C ARG A 3 1.61 -9.05 8.76
N ILE A 4 0.87 -8.95 7.67
CA ILE A 4 0.16 -10.10 7.08
C ILE A 4 0.73 -10.41 5.70
N ALA A 5 0.60 -11.66 5.28
CA ALA A 5 0.88 -12.10 3.92
C ALA A 5 -0.37 -12.78 3.32
N PHE A 6 -0.70 -12.46 2.08
CA PHE A 6 -1.84 -13.06 1.38
C PHE A 6 -1.59 -13.17 -0.13
N ALA A 7 -2.33 -14.06 -0.79
CA ALA A 7 -2.27 -14.21 -2.24
C ALA A 7 -3.00 -13.07 -2.96
N SER A 8 -2.45 -12.62 -4.09
CA SER A 8 -3.09 -11.66 -4.99
C SER A 8 -2.87 -12.06 -6.45
N PRO A 9 -3.60 -11.46 -7.43
CA PRO A 9 -3.39 -11.72 -8.85
C PRO A 9 -1.98 -11.38 -9.37
N VAL A 10 -1.24 -10.53 -8.66
CA VAL A 10 0.15 -10.14 -9.01
C VAL A 10 1.19 -10.88 -8.17
N GLY A 11 0.79 -11.98 -7.53
CA GLY A 11 1.62 -12.80 -6.64
C GLY A 11 1.38 -12.51 -5.15
N PRO A 12 2.09 -13.20 -4.26
CA PRO A 12 1.98 -12.99 -2.81
C PRO A 12 2.37 -11.56 -2.41
N LEU A 13 1.51 -10.91 -1.62
CA LEU A 13 1.74 -9.58 -1.08
C LEU A 13 1.92 -9.64 0.43
N ILE A 14 2.75 -8.74 0.95
CA ILE A 14 2.95 -8.49 2.37
C ILE A 14 2.55 -7.04 2.64
N VAL A 15 1.70 -6.84 3.65
CA VAL A 15 1.33 -5.53 4.17
C VAL A 15 1.85 -5.40 5.59
N THR A 16 2.53 -4.30 5.88
CA THR A 16 3.09 -4.01 7.20
C THR A 16 2.41 -2.80 7.81
N GLU A 17 2.03 -2.95 9.08
CA GLU A 17 1.52 -1.89 9.94
C GLU A 17 2.54 -1.58 11.04
N THR A 18 2.73 -0.28 11.30
CA THR A 18 3.43 0.23 12.48
C THR A 18 2.61 1.39 13.04
N ASP A 19 2.37 1.39 14.35
CA ASP A 19 1.71 2.48 15.09
C ASP A 19 0.39 2.97 14.48
N GLY A 20 -0.44 2.05 13.97
CA GLY A 20 -1.76 2.37 13.40
C GLY A 20 -1.73 2.92 11.98
N ALA A 21 -0.62 2.80 11.27
CA ALA A 21 -0.49 3.18 9.87
C ALA A 21 0.19 2.09 9.03
N ILE A 22 -0.21 2.00 7.75
CA ILE A 22 0.46 1.15 6.76
C ILE A 22 1.77 1.82 6.36
N THR A 23 2.87 1.13 6.63
CA THR A 23 4.22 1.65 6.40
C THR A 23 4.91 0.98 5.22
N ALA A 24 4.47 -0.21 4.82
CA ALA A 24 5.01 -0.92 3.66
C ALA A 24 3.99 -1.85 2.99
N LEU A 25 4.10 -1.94 1.67
CA LEU A 25 3.49 -2.96 0.82
C LEU A 25 4.59 -3.53 -0.08
N GLY A 26 4.71 -4.85 -0.17
CA GLY A 26 5.72 -5.49 -1.00
C GLY A 26 5.33 -6.87 -1.49
N TRP A 27 6.03 -7.36 -2.51
CA TRP A 27 5.89 -8.74 -2.97
C TRP A 27 6.71 -9.67 -2.09
N GLY A 28 6.11 -10.80 -1.72
CA GLY A 28 6.83 -11.84 -0.98
C GLY A 28 5.93 -12.73 -0.15
N ARG A 29 6.57 -13.68 0.52
CA ARG A 29 5.93 -14.52 1.52
C ARG A 29 6.55 -14.20 2.87
N ALA A 30 5.71 -14.10 3.89
CA ALA A 30 6.14 -14.01 5.26
C ALA A 30 5.23 -14.92 6.10
N THR A 31 5.71 -15.36 7.24
CA THR A 31 4.83 -15.87 8.28
C THR A 31 4.00 -14.68 8.77
N PRO A 32 2.67 -14.71 8.64
CA PRO A 32 1.84 -13.61 9.12
C PRO A 32 1.89 -13.56 10.65
N ASP A 33 1.90 -12.34 11.17
CA ASP A 33 1.59 -12.05 12.57
C ASP A 33 0.06 -12.10 12.78
N ASP A 34 -0.39 -11.81 14.00
CA ASP A 34 -1.83 -11.64 14.27
C ASP A 34 -2.40 -10.47 13.45
N GLU A 35 -3.48 -10.74 12.72
CA GLU A 35 -4.12 -9.75 11.87
C GLU A 35 -4.85 -8.70 12.71
N THR A 36 -4.45 -7.44 12.55
CA THR A 36 -5.14 -6.29 13.15
C THR A 36 -6.36 -5.90 12.30
N PRO A 37 -7.30 -5.10 12.85
CA PRO A 37 -8.39 -4.54 12.07
C PRO A 37 -7.91 -3.72 10.85
N LEU A 38 -6.79 -3.00 10.98
CA LEU A 38 -6.23 -2.20 9.89
C LEU A 38 -5.63 -3.08 8.79
N LEU A 39 -4.91 -4.14 9.15
CA LEU A 39 -4.37 -5.10 8.17
C LEU A 39 -5.48 -5.87 7.45
N ALA A 40 -6.54 -6.27 8.17
CA ALA A 40 -7.73 -6.87 7.58
C ALA A 40 -8.41 -5.93 6.57
N GLU A 41 -8.53 -4.64 6.92
CA GLU A 41 -9.07 -3.61 6.04
C GLU A 41 -8.19 -3.38 4.81
N ALA A 42 -6.87 -3.29 4.99
CA ALA A 42 -5.93 -3.17 3.87
C ALA A 42 -6.05 -4.35 2.89
N ARG A 43 -6.15 -5.58 3.40
CA ARG A 43 -6.39 -6.78 2.58
C ARG A 43 -7.71 -6.68 1.82
N ARG A 44 -8.79 -6.22 2.47
CA ARG A 44 -10.11 -6.04 1.84
C ARG A 44 -10.04 -5.03 0.69
N GLN A 45 -9.46 -3.85 0.93
CA GLN A 45 -9.36 -2.82 -0.11
C GLN A 45 -8.51 -3.27 -1.29
N LEU A 46 -7.41 -3.99 -1.04
CA LEU A 46 -6.59 -4.57 -2.10
C LEU A 46 -7.36 -5.61 -2.92
N ALA A 47 -8.15 -6.47 -2.27
CA ALA A 47 -9.02 -7.40 -2.97
C ALA A 47 -10.08 -6.70 -3.84
N GLU A 48 -10.70 -5.62 -3.34
CA GLU A 48 -11.64 -4.79 -4.11
C GLU A 48 -10.97 -4.11 -5.31
N TYR A 49 -9.75 -3.60 -5.13
CA TYR A 49 -8.95 -2.98 -6.18
C TYR A 49 -8.65 -3.98 -7.30
N PHE A 50 -8.17 -5.17 -6.96
CA PHE A 50 -7.92 -6.22 -7.94
C PHE A 50 -9.19 -6.75 -8.61
N ALA A 51 -10.34 -6.67 -7.95
CA ALA A 51 -11.64 -6.98 -8.54
C ALA A 51 -12.23 -5.83 -9.39
N GLY A 52 -11.53 -4.70 -9.52
CA GLY A 52 -12.02 -3.52 -10.25
C GLY A 52 -13.18 -2.79 -9.57
N LYS A 53 -13.44 -3.06 -8.28
CA LYS A 53 -14.55 -2.46 -7.50
C LYS A 53 -14.15 -1.17 -6.79
N ARG A 54 -12.86 -0.88 -6.73
CA ARG A 54 -12.28 0.26 -6.03
C ARG A 54 -11.13 0.83 -6.85
N THR A 55 -11.05 2.16 -6.88
CA THR A 55 -9.99 2.92 -7.55
C THR A 55 -9.20 3.83 -6.61
N ALA A 56 -9.65 3.98 -5.35
CA ALA A 56 -8.99 4.79 -4.32
C ALA A 56 -8.92 4.03 -2.99
N PHE A 57 -7.80 4.17 -2.28
CA PHE A 57 -7.59 3.57 -0.97
C PHE A 57 -7.91 4.59 0.12
N ASP A 58 -8.53 4.11 1.19
CA ASP A 58 -8.83 4.87 2.40
C ASP A 58 -8.13 4.15 3.57
N LEU A 59 -6.81 4.31 3.61
CA LEU A 59 -5.94 3.68 4.60
C LEU A 59 -4.99 4.74 5.15
N PRO A 60 -4.72 4.76 6.47
CA PRO A 60 -3.68 5.61 7.03
C PRO A 60 -2.31 5.16 6.51
N LEU A 61 -1.70 5.93 5.62
CA LEU A 61 -0.37 5.64 5.07
C LEU A 61 0.69 6.48 5.80
N ALA A 62 1.75 5.83 6.26
CA ALA A 62 2.92 6.49 6.85
C ALA A 62 4.22 5.85 6.33
N PRO A 63 4.50 5.91 5.01
CA PRO A 63 5.71 5.34 4.46
C PRO A 63 6.94 6.00 5.08
N GLU A 64 7.88 5.19 5.54
CA GLU A 64 9.16 5.68 6.07
C GLU A 64 10.07 6.15 4.92
N GLY A 65 10.81 7.24 5.14
CA GLY A 65 11.73 7.77 4.14
C GLY A 65 12.33 9.12 4.51
N SER A 66 13.26 9.59 3.67
CA SER A 66 13.80 10.95 3.73
C SER A 66 12.73 11.99 3.34
N ALA A 67 13.01 13.28 3.59
CA ALA A 67 12.12 14.36 3.15
C ALA A 67 11.88 14.34 1.63
N PHE A 68 12.91 14.00 0.85
CA PHE A 68 12.80 13.85 -0.60
C PHE A 68 11.89 12.67 -0.99
N GLN A 69 12.06 11.50 -0.35
CA GLN A 69 11.21 10.33 -0.63
C GLN A 69 9.75 10.60 -0.29
N ARG A 70 9.47 11.30 0.81
CA ARG A 70 8.10 11.73 1.15
C ARG A 70 7.49 12.64 0.10
N ALA A 71 8.24 13.65 -0.37
CA ALA A 71 7.76 14.54 -1.42
C ALA A 71 7.44 13.79 -2.73
N VAL A 72 8.27 12.81 -3.10
CA VAL A 72 8.00 11.94 -4.25
C VAL A 72 6.76 11.07 -4.00
N CYS A 73 6.60 10.50 -2.81
CA CYS A 73 5.40 9.74 -2.46
C CYS A 73 4.13 10.61 -2.53
N ASP A 74 4.17 11.84 -2.02
CA ASP A 74 3.04 12.77 -2.08
C ASP A 74 2.66 13.11 -3.53
N ALA A 75 3.66 13.31 -4.40
CA ALA A 75 3.44 13.52 -5.83
C ALA A 75 2.87 12.28 -6.53
N MET A 76 3.31 11.07 -6.16
CA MET A 76 2.76 9.82 -6.67
C MET A 76 1.31 9.60 -6.24
N LEU A 77 0.95 9.96 -5.00
CA LEU A 77 -0.42 9.86 -4.47
C LEU A 77 -1.40 10.81 -5.19
N ALA A 78 -0.91 11.90 -5.78
CA ALA A 78 -1.71 12.84 -6.55
C ALA A 78 -2.06 12.35 -7.97
N ILE A 79 -1.47 11.25 -8.44
CA ILE A 79 -1.75 10.68 -9.77
C ILE A 79 -3.13 10.00 -9.76
N PRO A 80 -4.08 10.43 -10.60
CA PRO A 80 -5.40 9.79 -10.66
C PRO A 80 -5.32 8.33 -11.13
N PHE A 81 -6.28 7.53 -10.69
CA PHE A 81 -6.39 6.14 -11.15
C PHE A 81 -6.53 6.06 -12.68
N GLY A 82 -5.71 5.21 -13.31
CA GLY A 82 -5.69 5.04 -14.77
C GLY A 82 -4.88 6.09 -15.52
N GLU A 83 -4.33 7.09 -14.82
CA GLU A 83 -3.39 8.05 -15.39
C GLU A 83 -1.93 7.66 -15.11
N THR A 84 -1.04 8.22 -15.92
CA THR A 84 0.41 8.06 -15.76
C THR A 84 1.07 9.44 -15.67
N ARG A 85 2.19 9.50 -14.94
CA ARG A 85 3.14 10.61 -14.98
C ARG A 85 4.53 10.05 -15.27
N THR A 86 5.34 10.84 -15.94
CA THR A 86 6.74 10.56 -16.20
C THR A 86 7.60 11.01 -15.01
N TYR A 87 8.80 10.43 -14.87
CA TYR A 87 9.73 10.83 -13.81
C TYR A 87 10.06 12.33 -13.86
N GLY A 88 10.09 12.94 -15.05
CA GLY A 88 10.33 14.38 -15.20
C GLY A 88 9.16 15.28 -14.80
N GLU A 89 7.95 14.73 -14.67
CA GLU A 89 6.76 15.47 -14.20
C GLU A 89 6.61 15.42 -12.67
N ILE A 90 7.32 14.49 -12.01
CA ILE A 90 7.32 14.30 -10.56
C ILE A 90 8.51 15.02 -9.89
N ALA A 91 9.59 15.29 -10.64
CA ALA A 91 10.85 15.86 -10.16
C ALA A 91 10.90 17.40 -10.16
#